data_AF-A0A445BVT8-F1
#
_entry.id   AF-A0A445BVT8-F1
#
_cell.length_a   1.000
_cell.length_b   1.000
_cell.length_c   1.000
_cell.angle_alpha   90.00
_cell.angle_beta   90.00
_cell.angle_gamma   90.00
#
_symmetry.space_group_name_H-M   'P 1'
#
loop_
_entity.id
_entity.type
_entity.pdbx_description
1 polymer ?
#
loop_
_entity_poly.entity_id
_entity_poly.type
_entity_poly.pdbx_seq_one_letter_code
_entity_poly.pdbx_strand_id
1 'polypeptide(L)'
;MAANNAPSGFEKEQAVIGALIEQIFGMAEKELEYRVDLFNKMTQTCFNKCVDNRYKESELNMGENSCIDRCVSKYWHVTNLIGQLLGTGKPPM
;
A
#
# COMPACT_ATOMS: atom_id res chain seq x y z
N MET A 1 -47.47 16.65 26.71
CA MET A 1 -46.21 16.85 27.47
C MET A 1 -45.11 16.12 26.71
N ALA A 2 -44.28 16.82 25.94
CA ALA A 2 -43.13 16.26 25.24
C ALA A 2 -41.90 17.09 25.65
N ALA A 3 -41.09 16.55 26.56
CA ALA A 3 -39.85 17.18 26.96
C ALA A 3 -38.79 16.89 25.88
N ASN A 4 -38.29 17.97 25.27
CA ASN A 4 -37.18 17.95 24.34
C ASN A 4 -35.90 17.53 25.09
N ASN A 5 -35.46 16.28 24.92
CA ASN A 5 -34.10 15.87 25.31
C ASN A 5 -33.12 16.41 24.24
N ALA A 6 -32.56 17.59 24.51
CA ALA A 6 -31.39 18.08 23.79
C ALA A 6 -30.17 17.26 24.23
N PRO A 7 -29.32 16.79 23.30
CA PRO A 7 -28.15 16.00 23.66
C PRO A 7 -27.16 16.89 24.42
N SER A 8 -26.71 16.37 25.56
CA SER A 8 -25.73 16.96 26.45
C SER A 8 -24.38 17.10 25.73
N GLY A 9 -23.59 18.13 26.05
CA GLY A 9 -22.34 18.44 25.35
C GLY A 9 -21.34 17.28 25.25
N PHE A 10 -21.38 16.34 26.21
CA PHE A 10 -20.59 15.10 26.22
C PHE A 10 -20.93 14.15 25.05
N GLU A 11 -22.19 14.08 24.61
CA GLU A 11 -22.60 13.23 23.47
C GLU A 11 -22.06 13.78 22.14
N LYS A 12 -21.91 15.10 22.02
CA LYS A 12 -21.30 15.74 20.83
C LYS A 12 -19.79 15.52 20.79
N GLU A 13 -19.12 15.56 21.94
CA GLU A 13 -17.67 15.35 22.04
C GLU A 13 -17.27 13.89 21.77
N GLN A 14 -18.07 12.92 22.25
CA GLN A 14 -17.91 11.50 21.93
C GLN A 14 -18.13 11.20 20.44
N ALA A 15 -19.05 11.90 19.78
CA ALA A 15 -19.27 11.78 18.33
C ALA A 15 -18.09 12.33 17.50
N VAL A 16 -17.45 13.41 17.96
CA VAL A 16 -16.24 13.97 17.30
C VAL A 16 -15.05 13.01 17.44
N ILE A 17 -14.85 12.41 18.62
CA ILE A 17 -13.81 11.41 18.85
C ILE A 17 -14.06 10.16 17.98
N GLY A 18 -15.32 9.69 17.90
CA GLY A 18 -15.71 8.58 17.02
C GLY A 18 -15.43 8.86 15.54
N ALA A 19 -15.81 10.04 15.05
CA ALA A 19 -15.56 10.44 13.66
C ALA A 19 -14.06 10.57 13.34
N LEU A 20 -13.24 11.07 14.28
CA LEU A 20 -11.80 11.18 14.09
C LEU A 20 -11.13 9.80 14.07
N ILE A 21 -11.57 8.88 14.94
CA ILE A 21 -11.08 7.49 14.99
C ILE A 21 -11.42 6.78 13.68
N GLU A 22 -12.66 6.92 13.17
CA GLU A 22 -13.04 6.36 11.86
C GLU A 22 -12.20 6.93 10.71
N GLN A 23 -11.89 8.22 10.71
CA GLN A 23 -11.00 8.81 9.69
C GLN A 23 -9.58 8.26 9.77
N ILE A 24 -9.01 8.14 10.98
CA ILE A 24 -7.65 7.61 11.18
C ILE A 24 -7.59 6.14 10.76
N PHE A 25 -8.56 5.32 11.18
CA PHE A 25 -8.63 3.93 10.78
C PHE A 25 -8.88 3.78 9.27
N GLY A 26 -9.74 4.61 8.68
CA GLY A 26 -10.01 4.58 7.25
C GLY A 26 -8.79 4.97 6.39
N MET A 27 -7.90 5.84 6.89
CA MET A 27 -6.61 6.10 6.23
C MET A 27 -5.64 4.94 6.41
N ALA A 28 -5.54 4.39 7.62
CA ALA A 28 -4.66 3.27 7.92
C ALA A 28 -5.03 1.99 7.14
N GLU A 29 -6.33 1.71 6.99
CA GLU A 29 -6.85 0.60 6.20
C GLU A 29 -6.45 0.74 4.72
N LYS A 30 -6.64 1.92 4.14
CA LYS A 30 -6.24 2.21 2.75
C LYS A 30 -4.74 2.06 2.54
N GLU A 31 -3.93 2.47 3.51
CA GLU A 31 -2.48 2.29 3.41
C GLU A 31 -2.09 0.80 3.43
N LEU A 32 -2.77 -0.01 4.26
CA LEU A 32 -2.55 -1.45 4.32
C LEU A 32 -3.00 -2.14 3.01
N GLU A 33 -4.19 -1.82 2.51
CA GLU A 33 -4.68 -2.33 1.21
C GLU A 33 -3.71 -2.01 0.07
N TYR A 34 -3.21 -0.78 0.02
CA TYR A 34 -2.21 -0.36 -0.95
C TYR A 34 -0.92 -1.18 -0.83
N ARG A 35 -0.42 -1.43 0.39
CA ARG A 35 0.78 -2.24 0.62
C ARG A 35 0.60 -3.69 0.14
N VAL A 36 -0.58 -4.25 0.34
CA VAL A 36 -0.90 -5.62 -0.12
C VAL A 36 -0.96 -5.67 -1.65
N ASP A 37 -1.65 -4.75 -2.30
CA ASP A 37 -1.72 -4.67 -3.77
C ASP A 37 -0.32 -4.47 -4.38
N LEU A 38 0.48 -3.58 -3.79
CA LEU A 38 1.86 -3.34 -4.22
C LEU A 38 2.71 -4.61 -4.14
N PHE A 39 2.63 -5.34 -3.02
CA PHE A 39 3.37 -6.58 -2.83
C PHE A 39 2.96 -7.65 -3.86
N ASN A 40 1.66 -7.82 -4.10
CA ASN A 40 1.15 -8.78 -5.07
C ASN A 40 1.64 -8.46 -6.50
N LYS A 41 1.54 -7.20 -6.92
CA LYS A 41 2.00 -6.74 -8.24
C LYS A 41 3.52 -6.87 -8.40
N MET A 42 4.28 -6.51 -7.36
CA MET A 42 5.74 -6.65 -7.35
C MET A 42 6.15 -8.11 -7.51
N THR A 43 5.54 -9.00 -6.72
CA THR A 43 5.83 -10.44 -6.73
C THR A 43 5.56 -11.05 -8.10
N GLN A 44 4.39 -10.80 -8.68
CA GLN A 44 4.05 -11.28 -10.02
C GLN A 44 4.99 -10.70 -11.09
N THR A 45 5.33 -9.42 -10.99
CA THR A 45 6.24 -8.76 -11.95
C THR A 45 7.63 -9.38 -11.90
N CYS A 46 8.19 -9.59 -10.71
CA CYS A 46 9.53 -10.16 -10.56
C CYS A 46 9.57 -11.64 -10.90
N PHE A 47 8.53 -12.40 -10.56
CA PHE A 47 8.41 -13.79 -10.98
C PHE A 47 8.44 -13.91 -12.52
N ASN A 48 7.58 -13.14 -13.21
CA ASN A 48 7.52 -13.16 -14.68
C ASN A 48 8.79 -12.65 -15.37
N LYS A 49 9.60 -11.82 -14.70
CA LYS A 49 10.84 -11.26 -15.27
C LYS A 49 12.06 -12.16 -15.03
N CYS A 50 12.08 -12.87 -13.91
CA CYS A 50 13.29 -13.53 -13.42
C CYS A 50 13.21 -15.06 -13.44
N VAL A 51 12.01 -15.65 -13.49
CA VAL A 51 11.82 -17.10 -13.52
C VAL A 51 11.45 -17.52 -14.95
N ASP A 52 12.17 -18.52 -15.48
CA ASP A 52 11.92 -19.03 -16.84
C ASP A 52 10.69 -19.95 -16.88
N ASN A 53 9.81 -19.75 -17.86
CA ASN A 53 8.60 -20.56 -18.10
C ASN A 53 8.90 -22.03 -18.44
N ARG A 54 10.16 -22.35 -18.76
CA ARG A 54 10.59 -23.73 -19.04
C ARG A 54 10.79 -24.57 -17.78
N TYR A 55 10.74 -23.97 -16.58
CA TYR A 55 10.77 -24.62 -15.26
C TYR A 55 11.65 -25.88 -15.23
N LYS A 56 12.97 -25.69 -15.45
CA LYS A 56 13.91 -26.81 -15.57
C LYS A 56 14.11 -27.54 -14.23
N GLU A 57 14.03 -26.81 -13.12
CA GLU A 57 14.27 -27.30 -11.77
C GLU A 57 13.26 -26.62 -10.81
N SER A 58 12.94 -27.29 -9.70
CA SER A 58 11.98 -26.80 -8.70
C SER A 58 12.56 -25.69 -7.82
N GLU A 59 13.88 -25.57 -7.78
CA GLU A 59 14.61 -24.62 -6.95
C GLU A 59 15.09 -23.42 -7.79
N LEU A 60 15.09 -22.24 -7.18
CA LEU A 60 15.58 -21.02 -7.80
C LEU A 60 17.10 -21.11 -7.97
N ASN A 61 17.54 -21.01 -9.21
CA ASN A 61 18.95 -21.02 -9.51
C ASN A 61 19.61 -19.70 -9.04
N MET A 62 20.93 -19.68 -8.84
CA MET A 62 21.62 -18.48 -8.32
C MET A 62 21.36 -17.24 -9.20
N GLY A 63 21.26 -17.44 -10.52
CA GLY A 63 20.91 -16.37 -11.47
C GLY A 63 19.51 -15.79 -11.26
N GLU A 64 18.53 -16.62 -10.91
CA GLU A 64 17.15 -16.22 -10.67
C GLU A 64 17.03 -15.48 -9.33
N ASN A 65 17.67 -15.98 -8.27
CA ASN A 65 17.76 -15.30 -6.98
C ASN A 65 18.36 -13.90 -7.12
N SER A 66 19.52 -13.79 -7.78
CA SER A 66 20.17 -12.50 -8.01
C SER A 66 19.36 -11.58 -8.94
N CYS A 67 18.56 -12.13 -9.86
CA CYS A 67 17.62 -11.35 -10.66
C CYS A 67 16.48 -10.78 -9.79
N ILE A 68 15.88 -11.61 -8.92
CA ILE A 68 14.78 -11.21 -8.05
C ILE A 68 15.19 -10.04 -7.14
N ASP A 69 16.36 -10.10 -6.49
CA ASP A 69 16.87 -9.01 -5.66
C ASP A 69 16.96 -7.69 -6.43
N ARG A 70 17.52 -7.74 -7.65
CA ARG A 70 17.63 -6.60 -8.56
C ARG A 70 16.27 -6.11 -9.04
N CYS A 71 15.33 -7.02 -9.28
CA CYS A 71 13.98 -6.67 -9.70
C CYS A 71 13.23 -5.92 -8.60
N VAL A 72 13.25 -6.41 -7.37
CA VAL A 72 12.60 -5.78 -6.21
C VAL A 72 13.20 -4.39 -5.98
N SER A 73 14.53 -4.26 -6.00
CA SER A 73 15.21 -2.96 -5.86
C SER A 73 14.76 -1.95 -6.92
N LYS A 74 14.70 -2.37 -8.20
CA LYS A 74 14.23 -1.52 -9.30
C LYS A 74 12.75 -1.17 -9.16
N TYR A 75 11.92 -2.13 -8.75
CA TYR A 75 10.48 -1.92 -8.60
C TYR A 75 10.17 -0.86 -7.55
N TRP A 76 10.84 -0.91 -6.39
CA TRP A 76 10.72 0.10 -5.35
C TRP A 76 11.22 1.46 -5.79
N HIS A 77 12.37 1.51 -6.48
CA HIS A 77 12.90 2.76 -7.01
C HIS A 77 11.90 3.44 -7.97
N VAL A 78 11.35 2.68 -8.91
CA VAL A 78 10.36 3.19 -9.87
C VAL A 78 9.05 3.58 -9.18
N THR A 79 8.59 2.80 -8.21
CA THR A 79 7.38 3.12 -7.42
C THR A 79 7.54 4.46 -6.69
N ASN A 80 8.70 4.68 -6.07
CA ASN A 80 8.98 5.94 -5.38
C ASN A 80 9.09 7.12 -6.35
N LEU A 81 9.75 6.91 -7.49
CA LEU A 81 9.85 7.89 -8.58
C LEU A 81 8.47 8.33 -9.09
N ILE A 82 7.59 7.37 -9.36
CA ILE A 82 6.21 7.63 -9.80
C ILE A 82 5.43 8.33 -8.69
N GLY A 83 5.60 7.92 -7.43
CA GLY A 83 4.97 8.58 -6.29
C GLY A 83 5.37 10.05 -6.17
N GLN A 84 6.64 10.39 -6.37
CA GLN A 84 7.13 11.77 -6.39
C GLN A 84 6.58 12.57 -7.56
N LEU A 85 6.55 11.97 -8.76
CA LEU A 85 5.97 12.58 -9.96
C LEU A 85 4.49 12.93 -9.78
N LEU A 86 3.70 12.01 -9.22
CA LEU A 86 2.27 12.22 -8.98
C LEU A 86 2.03 13.21 -7.83
N GLY A 87 2.89 13.21 -6.80
CA GLY A 87 2.77 14.11 -5.65
C GLY A 87 3.25 15.54 -5.91
N THR A 88 4.27 15.73 -6.75
CA THR A 88 4.91 17.04 -6.98
C THR A 88 4.72 17.59 -8.39
N GLY A 89 4.23 16.78 -9.34
CA GLY A 89 4.04 17.17 -10.73
C GLY A 89 5.34 17.39 -11.52
N LYS A 90 6.51 17.06 -10.96
CA LYS A 90 7.82 17.18 -11.62
C LYS A 90 8.65 15.90 -11.49
N PRO A 91 9.40 15.49 -12.53
CA PRO A 91 10.34 14.39 -12.43
C PRO A 91 11.47 14.75 -11.45
N PRO A 92 11.86 13.85 -10.54
CA PRO A 92 13.09 14.02 -9.78
C PRO A 92 14.29 13.89 -10.73
N MET A 93 15.28 14.75 -10.49
CA MET A 93 16.54 14.83 -11.23
C MET A 93 17.44 13.64 -10.94
#